data_AF-A0AAD7F8C0-F1
#
_entry.id   AF-A0AAD7F8C0-F1
#
_cell.length_a   1.000
_cell.length_b   1.000
_cell.length_c   1.000
_cell.angle_alpha   90.00
_cell.angle_beta   90.00
_cell.angle_gamma   90.00
#
_symmetry.space_group_name_H-M   'P 1'
#
loop_
_entity.id
_entity.type
_entity.pdbx_description
1 polymer ?
#
loop_
_entity_poly.entity_id
_entity_poly.type
_entity_poly.pdbx_seq_one_letter_code
_entity_poly.pdbx_strand_id
1 'polypeptide(L)'
;TFLCSNYEQALKILDDEGIALADEKAYLQELYKSSRTTVETPATRYVAALDDDSANATKVAQCRAAVRQAQSDAAAFTPGKSKADIALRHALEKRERTATVLADLERELNITTRWTVEHPSYKAAQKEARWLEYQRALDRLELLVVERLFELTKMNQSGTGYKMRKHIAKSLQARSKAVRNAVARYNAAAATVTPPPPPPPRDPVDIEKVLEYAFLADFDLLRHSHHGVGQQYWARPAYRSVMNRWFRLERAREEIKRLDIEIRRFVTWMRDEGAFLRKREAALRRSEGKTEEQAEADHELAVLLEEYRMRRERFEQSHMMRLWALKRKWGDRCTASLTPGVPLVPVSGPAAGGEGDMDVDEETPREPGLAGAEEGEGKAPDDDDDSDAEGDDAHDEQVSEMLFRLTGLGIDAEERGESIAE
;
A
#
# COMPACT_ATOMS: atom_id res chain seq x y z
N THR A 1 28.67 1.53 19.96
CA THR A 1 27.68 2.46 20.57
C THR A 1 26.28 2.12 20.11
N PHE A 2 26.07 1.95 18.80
CA PHE A 2 24.80 1.57 18.20
C PHE A 2 24.19 0.27 18.76
N LEU A 3 24.92 -0.85 18.70
CA LEU A 3 24.41 -2.16 19.17
C LEU A 3 23.94 -2.13 20.63
N CYS A 4 24.75 -1.58 21.54
CA CYS A 4 24.39 -1.48 22.95
C CYS A 4 23.17 -0.57 23.16
N SER A 5 23.12 0.59 22.49
CA SER A 5 22.01 1.53 22.60
C SER A 5 20.69 0.91 22.14
N ASN A 6 20.69 0.23 20.99
CA ASN A 6 19.50 -0.42 20.46
C ASN A 6 19.06 -1.59 21.35
N TYR A 7 20.01 -2.32 21.93
CA TYR A 7 19.71 -3.39 22.89
C TYR A 7 19.03 -2.85 24.14
N GLU A 8 19.56 -1.76 24.71
CA GLU A 8 18.93 -1.09 25.84
C GLU A 8 17.54 -0.56 25.51
N GLN A 9 17.36 0.02 24.32
CA GLN A 9 16.07 0.52 23.87
C GLN A 9 15.05 -0.61 23.72
N ALA A 10 15.43 -1.73 23.12
CA ALA A 10 14.57 -2.90 22.95
C ALA A 10 14.16 -3.48 24.32
N LEU A 11 15.09 -3.58 25.28
CA LEU A 11 14.77 -4.04 26.63
C LEU A 11 13.81 -3.11 27.37
N LYS A 12 13.99 -1.79 27.26
CA LYS A 12 13.07 -0.80 27.86
C LYS A 12 11.67 -0.88 27.27
N ILE A 13 11.55 -1.04 25.95
CA ILE A 13 10.25 -1.22 25.28
C ILE A 13 9.53 -2.45 25.85
N LEU A 14 10.25 -3.54 26.12
CA LEU A 14 9.67 -4.74 26.71
C LEU A 14 9.19 -4.56 28.15
N ASP A 15 9.88 -3.74 28.95
CA ASP A 15 9.47 -3.43 30.33
C ASP A 15 8.27 -2.49 30.38
N ASP A 16 8.30 -1.41 29.60
CA ASP A 16 7.32 -0.32 29.71
C ASP A 16 6.01 -0.62 28.98
N GLU A 17 6.08 -1.22 27.78
CA GLU A 17 4.89 -1.41 26.93
C GLU A 17 4.16 -2.74 27.22
N GLY A 18 4.81 -3.71 27.88
CA GLY A 18 4.24 -5.03 28.18
C GLY A 18 3.15 -5.03 29.25
N ILE A 19 3.28 -4.18 30.28
CA ILE A 19 2.32 -4.07 31.40
C ILE A 19 1.07 -3.28 30.96
N ALA A 20 1.24 -2.19 30.21
CA ALA A 20 0.14 -1.34 29.75
C ALA A 20 -0.82 -2.04 28.76
N LEU A 21 -0.32 -3.03 28.00
CA LEU A 21 -1.10 -3.72 26.97
C LEU A 21 -2.12 -4.72 27.55
N ALA A 22 -1.85 -5.27 28.74
CA ALA A 22 -2.74 -6.23 29.39
C ALA A 22 -4.05 -5.57 29.86
N ASP A 23 -3.94 -4.39 30.48
CA ASP A 23 -5.09 -3.60 30.96
C ASP A 23 -5.91 -3.05 29.78
N GLU A 24 -5.25 -2.58 28.72
CA GLU A 24 -5.92 -2.09 27.52
C GLU A 24 -6.63 -3.22 26.76
N LYS A 25 -6.06 -4.43 26.70
CA LYS A 25 -6.71 -5.59 26.06
C LYS A 25 -8.05 -5.95 26.73
N ALA A 26 -8.13 -5.88 28.06
CA ALA A 26 -9.36 -6.16 28.79
C ALA A 26 -10.47 -5.14 28.46
N TYR A 27 -10.13 -3.85 28.43
CA TYR A 27 -11.05 -2.77 28.07
C TYR A 27 -11.60 -2.88 26.64
N LEU A 28 -10.76 -3.20 25.66
CA LEU A 28 -11.17 -3.29 24.26
C LEU A 28 -12.05 -4.53 23.98
N GLN A 29 -11.92 -5.60 24.77
CA GLN A 29 -12.77 -6.79 24.69
C GLN A 29 -14.21 -6.54 25.17
N GLU A 30 -14.41 -5.62 26.10
CA GLU A 30 -15.75 -5.19 26.52
C GLU A 30 -16.42 -4.33 25.43
N LEU A 31 -15.65 -3.45 24.79
CA LEU A 31 -16.14 -2.60 23.69
C LEU A 31 -16.51 -3.42 22.45
N TYR A 32 -15.76 -4.48 22.14
CA TYR A 32 -16.00 -5.38 21.00
C TYR A 32 -17.38 -6.07 21.04
N LYS A 33 -17.90 -6.34 22.23
CA LYS A 33 -19.22 -6.98 22.42
C LYS A 33 -20.39 -6.06 22.07
N SER A 34 -20.16 -4.75 21.95
CA SER A 34 -21.22 -3.74 21.86
C SER A 34 -21.55 -3.24 20.43
N SER A 35 -20.77 -3.60 19.39
CA SER A 35 -20.81 -2.89 18.09
C SER A 35 -21.27 -3.70 16.86
N ARG A 36 -21.82 -4.92 16.99
CA ARG A 36 -22.00 -5.89 15.88
C ARG A 36 -23.27 -5.70 15.00
N THR A 37 -23.90 -4.53 14.95
CA THR A 37 -25.27 -4.38 14.40
C THR A 37 -25.40 -3.33 13.28
N THR A 38 -24.65 -3.45 12.19
CA THR A 38 -24.95 -2.71 10.94
C THR A 38 -24.44 -3.48 9.72
N VAL A 39 -25.26 -4.37 9.15
CA VAL A 39 -25.03 -5.00 7.85
C VAL A 39 -26.28 -4.77 6.99
N GLU A 40 -26.09 -4.56 5.69
CA GLU A 40 -27.16 -4.39 4.71
C GLU A 40 -28.27 -5.43 4.88
N THR A 41 -29.50 -4.96 5.06
CA THR A 41 -30.64 -5.83 5.31
C THR A 41 -31.19 -6.39 4.00
N PRO A 42 -31.67 -7.65 3.95
CA PRO A 42 -32.30 -8.22 2.75
C PRO A 42 -33.51 -7.39 2.25
N ALA A 43 -34.13 -6.61 3.14
CA ALA A 43 -35.22 -5.68 2.80
C ALA A 43 -34.80 -4.54 1.85
N THR A 44 -33.58 -3.99 1.97
CA THR A 44 -33.10 -2.93 1.07
C THR A 44 -32.80 -3.45 -0.32
N ARG A 45 -32.27 -4.68 -0.43
CA ARG A 45 -32.05 -5.39 -1.70
C ARG A 45 -33.37 -5.66 -2.42
N TYR A 46 -34.41 -6.01 -1.67
CA TYR A 46 -35.74 -6.25 -2.24
C TYR A 46 -36.36 -4.99 -2.85
N VAL A 47 -36.29 -3.85 -2.17
CA VAL A 47 -36.80 -2.58 -2.72
C VAL A 47 -36.06 -2.16 -4.00
N ALA A 48 -34.73 -2.28 -4.02
CA ALA A 48 -33.95 -1.97 -5.22
C ALA A 48 -34.35 -2.86 -6.42
N ALA A 49 -34.58 -4.16 -6.19
CA ALA A 49 -35.02 -5.07 -7.23
C ALA A 49 -36.45 -4.76 -7.74
N LEU A 50 -37.34 -4.22 -6.90
CA LEU A 50 -38.67 -3.77 -7.31
C LEU A 50 -38.60 -2.53 -8.19
N ASP A 51 -37.75 -1.58 -7.82
CA ASP A 51 -37.52 -0.36 -8.61
C ASP A 51 -36.94 -0.73 -9.99
N ASP A 52 -35.98 -1.66 -10.03
CA ASP A 52 -35.42 -2.21 -11.27
C ASP A 52 -36.44 -2.93 -12.15
N ASP A 53 -37.34 -3.76 -11.58
CA ASP A 53 -38.42 -4.41 -12.36
C ASP A 53 -39.37 -3.36 -12.97
N SER A 54 -39.68 -2.29 -12.22
CA SER A 54 -40.52 -1.19 -12.73
C SER A 54 -39.85 -0.42 -13.89
N ALA A 55 -38.54 -0.15 -13.77
CA ALA A 55 -37.74 0.48 -14.83
C ALA A 55 -37.56 -0.43 -16.04
N ASN A 56 -37.36 -1.74 -15.83
CA ASN A 56 -37.27 -2.71 -16.92
C ASN A 56 -38.63 -2.88 -17.62
N ALA A 57 -39.74 -2.85 -16.89
CA ALA A 57 -41.09 -2.92 -17.47
C ALA A 57 -41.38 -1.71 -18.37
N THR A 58 -41.03 -0.49 -17.93
CA THR A 58 -41.16 0.71 -18.77
C THR A 58 -40.24 0.67 -19.98
N LYS A 59 -39.01 0.16 -19.84
CA LYS A 59 -38.08 -0.01 -20.97
C LYS A 59 -38.59 -1.03 -22.00
N VAL A 60 -39.15 -2.16 -21.55
CA VAL A 60 -39.81 -3.14 -22.43
C VAL A 60 -40.97 -2.50 -23.18
N ALA A 61 -41.79 -1.67 -22.52
CA ALA A 61 -42.88 -0.96 -23.17
C ALA A 61 -42.39 0.01 -24.26
N GLN A 62 -41.31 0.76 -23.99
CA GLN A 62 -40.67 1.65 -24.97
C GLN A 62 -40.10 0.86 -26.16
N CYS A 63 -39.37 -0.23 -25.90
CA CYS A 63 -38.82 -1.08 -26.97
C CYS A 63 -39.93 -1.71 -27.83
N ARG A 64 -41.06 -2.13 -27.21
CA ARG A 64 -42.23 -2.60 -27.97
C ARG A 64 -42.83 -1.52 -28.86
N ALA A 65 -42.90 -0.28 -28.38
CA ALA A 65 -43.37 0.84 -29.19
C ALA A 65 -42.42 1.13 -30.36
N ALA A 66 -41.11 1.12 -30.11
CA ALA A 66 -40.09 1.30 -31.15
C ALA A 66 -40.12 0.19 -32.21
N VAL A 67 -40.34 -1.07 -31.81
CA VAL A 67 -40.54 -2.18 -32.75
C VAL A 67 -41.78 -1.97 -33.61
N ARG A 68 -42.91 -1.54 -33.03
CA ARG A 68 -44.14 -1.25 -33.79
C ARG A 68 -43.93 -0.13 -34.81
N GLN A 69 -43.18 0.92 -34.46
CA GLN A 69 -42.85 2.02 -35.36
C GLN A 69 -41.87 1.58 -36.47
N ALA A 70 -40.89 0.73 -36.15
CA ALA A 70 -40.02 0.16 -37.17
C ALA A 70 -40.78 -0.77 -38.13
N GLN A 71 -41.78 -1.52 -37.63
CA GLN A 71 -42.63 -2.39 -38.45
C GLN A 71 -43.48 -1.65 -39.49
N SER A 72 -43.86 -0.39 -39.23
CA SER A 72 -44.53 0.44 -40.24
C SER A 72 -43.60 0.87 -41.38
N ASP A 73 -42.29 0.90 -41.15
CA ASP A 73 -41.27 1.24 -42.14
C ASP A 73 -40.64 -0.04 -42.73
N ALA A 74 -41.36 -0.68 -43.66
CA ALA A 74 -41.02 -1.98 -44.24
C ALA A 74 -39.61 -2.07 -44.86
N ALA A 75 -39.01 -0.94 -45.25
CA ALA A 75 -37.65 -0.88 -45.80
C ALA A 75 -36.54 -1.04 -44.74
N ALA A 76 -36.83 -0.76 -43.46
CA ALA A 76 -35.84 -0.75 -42.37
C ALA A 76 -36.01 -1.90 -41.36
N PHE A 77 -37.10 -2.68 -41.45
CA PHE A 77 -37.41 -3.73 -40.50
C PHE A 77 -37.20 -5.14 -41.06
N THR A 78 -36.13 -5.78 -40.62
CA THR A 78 -35.95 -7.23 -40.75
C THR A 78 -36.25 -7.90 -39.40
N PRO A 79 -37.28 -8.77 -39.32
CA PRO A 79 -37.58 -9.51 -38.11
C PRO A 79 -36.34 -10.26 -37.61
N GLY A 80 -36.01 -10.09 -36.34
CA GLY A 80 -34.87 -10.79 -35.72
C GLY A 80 -33.48 -10.20 -35.92
N LYS A 81 -33.32 -9.21 -36.79
CA LYS A 81 -32.03 -8.56 -37.08
C LYS A 81 -32.07 -7.04 -36.93
N SER A 82 -33.26 -6.43 -36.87
CA SER A 82 -33.41 -5.00 -36.62
C SER A 82 -32.89 -4.63 -35.22
N LYS A 83 -32.23 -3.47 -35.12
CA LYS A 83 -31.74 -2.89 -33.85
C LYS A 83 -32.85 -2.81 -32.79
N ALA A 84 -34.09 -2.50 -33.20
CA ALA A 84 -35.23 -2.41 -32.29
C ALA A 84 -35.64 -3.78 -31.72
N ASP A 85 -35.57 -4.84 -32.52
CA ASP A 85 -35.91 -6.20 -32.09
C ASP A 85 -34.85 -6.77 -31.14
N ILE A 86 -33.56 -6.53 -31.43
CA ILE A 86 -32.43 -6.88 -30.56
C ILE A 86 -32.55 -6.16 -29.21
N ALA A 87 -32.83 -4.85 -29.23
CA ALA A 87 -33.04 -4.08 -28.01
C ALA A 87 -34.22 -4.58 -27.18
N LEU A 88 -35.32 -5.00 -27.83
CA LEU A 88 -36.47 -5.60 -27.15
C LEU A 88 -36.12 -6.94 -26.48
N ARG A 89 -35.36 -7.81 -27.15
CA ARG A 89 -34.89 -9.08 -26.56
C ARG A 89 -34.06 -8.84 -25.31
N HIS A 90 -33.04 -7.99 -25.39
CA HIS A 90 -32.22 -7.65 -24.22
C HIS A 90 -33.05 -7.04 -23.08
N ALA A 91 -34.03 -6.19 -23.38
CA ALA A 91 -34.91 -5.62 -22.36
C ALA A 91 -35.80 -6.70 -21.69
N LEU A 92 -36.29 -7.67 -22.46
CA LEU A 92 -37.07 -8.81 -21.94
C LEU A 92 -36.21 -9.73 -21.06
N GLU A 93 -35.01 -10.10 -21.52
CA GLU A 93 -34.06 -10.91 -20.75
C GLU A 93 -33.66 -10.22 -19.44
N LYS A 94 -33.39 -8.91 -19.48
CA LYS A 94 -33.07 -8.13 -18.27
C LYS A 94 -34.23 -8.13 -17.27
N ARG A 95 -35.48 -8.05 -17.77
CA ARG A 95 -36.68 -8.15 -16.91
C ARG A 95 -36.85 -9.55 -16.32
N GLU A 96 -36.58 -10.59 -17.09
CA GLU A 96 -36.65 -11.97 -16.59
C GLU A 96 -35.61 -12.22 -15.48
N ARG A 97 -34.37 -11.75 -15.66
CA ARG A 97 -33.32 -11.82 -14.62
C ARG A 97 -33.69 -11.06 -13.34
N THR A 98 -34.37 -9.92 -13.46
CA THR A 98 -34.84 -9.18 -12.28
C THR A 98 -36.03 -9.86 -11.61
N ALA A 99 -36.91 -10.50 -12.38
CA ALA A 99 -38.00 -11.31 -11.85
C ALA A 99 -37.51 -12.53 -11.06
N THR A 100 -36.43 -13.20 -11.50
CA THR A 100 -35.85 -14.33 -10.74
C THR A 100 -35.24 -13.86 -9.42
N VAL A 101 -34.48 -12.76 -9.43
CA VAL A 101 -33.92 -12.15 -8.20
C VAL A 101 -35.01 -11.76 -7.21
N LEU A 102 -36.13 -11.19 -7.70
CA LEU A 102 -37.28 -10.85 -6.86
C LEU A 102 -37.92 -12.09 -6.23
N ALA A 103 -38.11 -13.17 -6.99
CA ALA A 103 -38.68 -14.41 -6.47
C ALA A 103 -37.81 -15.04 -5.37
N ASP A 104 -36.48 -14.95 -5.51
CA ASP A 104 -35.54 -15.41 -4.49
C ASP A 104 -35.61 -14.58 -3.21
N LEU A 105 -35.69 -13.25 -3.34
CA LEU A 105 -35.81 -12.34 -2.19
C LEU A 105 -37.19 -12.44 -1.51
N GLU A 106 -38.26 -12.67 -2.28
CA GLU A 106 -39.61 -12.93 -1.74
C GLU A 106 -39.63 -14.21 -0.90
N ARG A 107 -38.91 -15.24 -1.35
CA ARG A 107 -38.72 -16.49 -0.60
C ARG A 107 -37.86 -16.31 0.65
N GLU A 108 -36.79 -15.53 0.59
CA GLU A 108 -35.91 -15.25 1.74
C GLU A 108 -36.63 -14.43 2.83
N LEU A 109 -37.41 -13.42 2.43
CA LEU A 109 -38.14 -12.53 3.33
C LEU A 109 -39.53 -13.06 3.74
N ASN A 110 -39.93 -14.24 3.26
CA ASN A 110 -41.26 -14.84 3.45
C ASN A 110 -42.42 -13.90 3.06
N ILE A 111 -42.28 -13.21 1.91
CA ILE A 111 -43.27 -12.26 1.41
C ILE A 111 -44.30 -12.99 0.55
N THR A 112 -45.57 -12.99 0.99
CA THR A 112 -46.68 -13.61 0.24
C THR A 112 -47.29 -12.68 -0.81
N THR A 113 -47.24 -11.36 -0.60
CA THR A 113 -47.75 -10.34 -1.51
C THR A 113 -46.69 -9.30 -1.80
N ARG A 114 -46.34 -9.14 -3.08
CA ARG A 114 -45.33 -8.18 -3.54
C ARG A 114 -45.61 -6.77 -3.01
N TRP A 115 -44.58 -6.11 -2.49
CA TRP A 115 -44.75 -4.76 -1.95
C TRP A 115 -45.11 -3.76 -3.05
N THR A 116 -46.06 -2.89 -2.75
CA THR A 116 -46.42 -1.74 -3.59
C THR A 116 -45.74 -0.48 -3.06
N VAL A 117 -45.67 0.56 -3.89
CA VAL A 117 -45.06 1.86 -3.54
C VAL A 117 -45.69 2.46 -2.27
N GLU A 118 -46.95 2.14 -1.98
CA GLU A 118 -47.66 2.62 -0.79
C GLU A 118 -47.38 1.81 0.49
N HIS A 119 -46.77 0.63 0.38
CA HIS A 119 -46.57 -0.28 1.51
C HIS A 119 -45.59 0.31 2.55
N PRO A 120 -45.91 0.29 3.86
CA PRO A 120 -45.04 0.87 4.90
C PRO A 120 -43.62 0.30 4.91
N SER A 121 -43.47 -1.02 4.73
CA SER A 121 -42.15 -1.68 4.67
C SER A 121 -41.35 -1.26 3.43
N TYR A 122 -42.03 -0.98 2.30
CA TYR A 122 -41.37 -0.47 1.10
C TYR A 122 -40.86 0.95 1.36
N LYS A 123 -41.67 1.84 1.95
CA LYS A 123 -41.24 3.20 2.29
C LYS A 123 -40.05 3.22 3.28
N ALA A 124 -40.06 2.35 4.28
CA ALA A 124 -38.97 2.23 5.25
C ALA A 124 -37.67 1.74 4.60
N ALA A 125 -37.74 0.64 3.84
CA ALA A 125 -36.60 0.09 3.14
C ALA A 125 -36.11 1.00 1.99
N GLN A 126 -36.99 1.78 1.36
CA GLN A 126 -36.61 2.80 0.37
C GLN A 126 -35.84 3.95 1.02
N LYS A 127 -36.23 4.40 2.22
CA LYS A 127 -35.47 5.40 2.97
C LYS A 127 -34.07 4.89 3.33
N GLU A 128 -33.97 3.63 3.75
CA GLU A 128 -32.69 2.97 4.04
C GLU A 128 -31.86 2.76 2.76
N ALA A 129 -32.48 2.38 1.64
CA ALA A 129 -31.80 2.23 0.35
C ALA A 129 -31.23 3.56 -0.16
N ARG A 130 -31.99 4.66 -0.09
CA ARG A 130 -31.48 6.01 -0.43
C ARG A 130 -30.32 6.42 0.48
N TRP A 131 -30.39 6.08 1.76
CA TRP A 131 -29.29 6.32 2.69
C TRP A 131 -28.03 5.53 2.31
N LEU A 132 -28.16 4.26 1.95
CA LEU A 132 -27.05 3.43 1.48
C LEU A 132 -26.51 3.91 0.14
N GLU A 133 -27.36 4.36 -0.78
CA GLU A 133 -26.95 4.93 -2.06
C GLU A 133 -26.13 6.20 -1.88
N TYR A 134 -26.56 7.09 -0.98
CA TYR A 134 -25.79 8.25 -0.56
C TYR A 134 -24.43 7.84 0.02
N GLN A 135 -24.39 6.87 0.93
CA GLN A 135 -23.14 6.37 1.50
C GLN A 135 -22.21 5.83 0.41
N ARG A 136 -22.69 4.95 -0.48
CA ARG A 136 -21.89 4.40 -1.60
C ARG A 136 -21.38 5.48 -2.54
N ALA A 137 -22.19 6.49 -2.83
CA ALA A 137 -21.77 7.61 -3.68
C ALA A 137 -20.66 8.43 -3.01
N LEU A 138 -20.76 8.60 -1.71
CA LEU A 138 -19.78 9.27 -0.87
C LEU A 138 -18.47 8.45 -0.75
N ASP A 139 -18.53 7.16 -0.46
CA ASP A 139 -17.35 6.27 -0.42
C ASP A 139 -16.62 6.24 -1.77
N ARG A 140 -17.38 6.19 -2.86
CA ARG A 140 -16.80 6.18 -4.22
C ARG A 140 -16.12 7.51 -4.54
N LEU A 141 -16.71 8.63 -4.16
CA LEU A 141 -16.12 9.95 -4.33
C LEU A 141 -14.80 10.04 -3.55
N GLU A 142 -14.77 9.57 -2.32
CA GLU A 142 -13.57 9.58 -1.49
C GLU A 142 -12.44 8.74 -2.01
N LEU A 143 -12.74 7.50 -2.39
CA LEU A 143 -11.74 6.62 -2.99
C LEU A 143 -11.06 7.31 -4.18
N LEU A 144 -11.84 7.92 -5.07
CA LEU A 144 -11.31 8.58 -6.26
C LEU A 144 -10.49 9.84 -5.94
N VAL A 145 -10.88 10.60 -4.92
CA VAL A 145 -10.12 11.79 -4.47
C VAL A 145 -8.81 11.36 -3.80
N VAL A 146 -8.84 10.35 -2.93
CA VAL A 146 -7.66 9.79 -2.27
C VAL A 146 -6.67 9.23 -3.29
N GLU A 147 -7.15 8.42 -4.24
CA GLU A 147 -6.35 7.91 -5.36
C GLU A 147 -5.69 9.05 -6.13
N ARG A 148 -6.46 10.10 -6.48
CA ARG A 148 -5.95 11.29 -7.18
C ARG A 148 -4.82 11.98 -6.41
N LEU A 149 -4.98 12.18 -5.11
CA LEU A 149 -3.97 12.82 -4.26
C LEU A 149 -2.68 12.00 -4.20
N PHE A 150 -2.78 10.68 -4.12
CA PHE A 150 -1.60 9.80 -4.15
C PHE A 150 -0.87 9.87 -5.49
N GLU A 151 -1.58 9.95 -6.61
CA GLU A 151 -0.94 10.11 -7.91
C GLU A 151 -0.33 11.50 -8.13
N LEU A 152 -0.95 12.57 -7.62
CA LEU A 152 -0.33 13.90 -7.60
C LEU A 152 0.99 13.87 -6.81
N THR A 153 1.01 13.20 -5.67
CA THR A 153 2.23 13.01 -4.87
C THR A 153 3.31 12.26 -5.65
N LYS A 154 2.94 11.18 -6.37
CA LYS A 154 3.87 10.41 -7.22
C LYS A 154 4.39 11.22 -8.41
N MET A 155 3.57 12.11 -8.99
CA MET A 155 3.99 12.99 -10.08
C MET A 155 5.15 13.91 -9.66
N ASN A 156 5.13 14.36 -8.40
CA ASN A 156 6.13 15.26 -7.82
C ASN A 156 7.36 14.54 -7.22
N GLN A 157 7.46 13.21 -7.34
CA GLN A 157 8.58 12.45 -6.78
C GLN A 157 9.81 12.51 -7.70
N SER A 158 10.97 12.89 -7.15
CA SER A 158 12.27 12.88 -7.83
C SER A 158 12.67 11.47 -8.26
N GLY A 159 13.26 11.33 -9.46
CA GLY A 159 13.65 10.02 -10.02
C GLY A 159 12.58 9.35 -10.89
N THR A 160 11.45 10.01 -11.14
CA THR A 160 10.43 9.50 -12.09
C THR A 160 10.85 9.79 -13.54
N GLY A 161 11.10 8.76 -14.34
CA GLY A 161 11.47 8.94 -15.76
C GLY A 161 10.33 9.55 -16.62
N TYR A 162 10.68 10.15 -17.77
CA TYR A 162 9.71 10.83 -18.66
C TYR A 162 8.49 9.98 -19.03
N LYS A 163 8.70 8.69 -19.36
CA LYS A 163 7.61 7.75 -19.69
C LYS A 163 6.65 7.58 -18.51
N MET A 164 7.17 7.40 -17.30
CA MET A 164 6.35 7.25 -16.08
C MET A 164 5.52 8.51 -15.83
N ARG A 165 6.10 9.71 -15.99
CA ARG A 165 5.38 10.98 -15.86
C ARG A 165 4.23 11.10 -16.86
N LYS A 166 4.42 10.65 -18.12
CA LYS A 166 3.35 10.63 -19.13
C LYS A 166 2.19 9.69 -18.74
N HIS A 167 2.48 8.52 -18.17
CA HIS A 167 1.44 7.62 -17.67
C HIS A 167 0.68 8.20 -16.46
N ILE A 168 1.39 8.81 -15.51
CA ILE A 168 0.76 9.49 -14.36
C ILE A 168 -0.15 10.63 -14.83
N ALA A 169 0.29 11.43 -15.81
CA ALA A 169 -0.53 12.52 -16.37
C ALA A 169 -1.83 11.99 -17.02
N LYS A 170 -1.76 10.91 -17.80
CA LYS A 170 -2.96 10.28 -18.39
C LYS A 170 -3.91 9.74 -17.31
N SER A 171 -3.38 9.06 -16.29
CA SER A 171 -4.18 8.54 -15.17
C SER A 171 -4.84 9.68 -14.38
N LEU A 172 -4.12 10.79 -14.15
CA LEU A 172 -4.68 12.00 -13.52
C LEU A 172 -5.83 12.61 -14.33
N GLN A 173 -5.74 12.65 -15.66
CA GLN A 173 -6.85 13.14 -16.52
C GLN A 173 -8.08 12.22 -16.43
N ALA A 174 -7.87 10.90 -16.58
CA ALA A 174 -8.94 9.90 -16.49
C ALA A 174 -9.63 9.94 -15.12
N ARG A 175 -8.84 9.99 -14.03
CA ARG A 175 -9.39 10.09 -12.69
C ARG A 175 -10.05 11.43 -12.42
N SER A 176 -9.56 12.55 -12.96
CA SER A 176 -10.25 13.83 -12.83
C SER A 176 -11.66 13.75 -13.43
N LYS A 177 -11.82 13.11 -14.60
CA LYS A 177 -13.15 12.83 -15.18
C LYS A 177 -14.00 11.93 -14.27
N ALA A 178 -13.41 10.88 -13.68
CA ALA A 178 -14.10 10.01 -12.73
C ALA A 178 -14.58 10.75 -11.46
N VAL A 179 -13.76 11.66 -10.91
CA VAL A 179 -14.12 12.52 -9.77
C VAL A 179 -15.30 13.42 -10.13
N ARG A 180 -15.34 14.05 -11.32
CA ARG A 180 -16.50 14.85 -11.77
C ARG A 180 -17.79 14.03 -11.74
N ASN A 181 -17.74 12.82 -12.29
CA ASN A 181 -18.90 11.93 -12.30
C ASN A 181 -19.31 11.49 -10.89
N ALA A 182 -18.33 11.26 -9.99
CA ALA A 182 -18.60 10.88 -8.62
C ALA A 182 -19.20 12.03 -7.81
N VAL A 183 -18.75 13.27 -7.99
CA VAL A 183 -19.36 14.47 -7.38
C VAL A 183 -20.81 14.64 -7.86
N ALA A 184 -21.07 14.45 -9.16
CA ALA A 184 -22.43 14.52 -9.68
C ALA A 184 -23.35 13.46 -9.05
N ARG A 185 -22.86 12.21 -8.91
CA ARG A 185 -23.59 11.13 -8.24
C ARG A 185 -23.81 11.40 -6.75
N TYR A 186 -22.80 11.91 -6.06
CA TYR A 186 -22.90 12.32 -4.66
C TYR A 186 -23.96 13.41 -4.48
N ASN A 187 -23.90 14.49 -5.26
CA ASN A 187 -24.86 15.58 -5.17
C ASN A 187 -26.30 15.12 -5.48
N ALA A 188 -26.47 14.23 -6.46
CA ALA A 188 -27.76 13.62 -6.77
C ALA A 188 -28.29 12.77 -5.60
N ALA A 189 -27.46 11.90 -5.01
CA ALA A 189 -27.86 11.05 -3.89
C ALA A 189 -28.07 11.86 -2.59
N ALA A 190 -27.28 12.93 -2.36
CA ALA A 190 -27.42 13.82 -1.22
C ALA A 190 -28.78 14.54 -1.26
N ALA A 191 -29.28 14.89 -2.45
CA ALA A 191 -30.58 15.54 -2.63
C ALA A 191 -31.77 14.63 -2.28
N THR A 192 -31.62 13.29 -2.35
CA THR A 192 -32.72 12.35 -2.10
C THR A 192 -32.87 11.93 -0.64
N VAL A 193 -31.86 12.18 0.20
CA VAL A 193 -31.82 11.79 1.61
C VAL A 193 -32.11 12.98 2.53
N THR A 194 -33.21 12.91 3.29
CA THR A 194 -33.49 13.84 4.38
C THR A 194 -32.76 13.40 5.68
N PRO A 195 -31.91 14.23 6.30
CA PRO A 195 -31.18 13.83 7.50
C PRO A 195 -32.07 13.82 8.77
N PRO A 196 -31.78 12.94 9.75
CA PRO A 196 -32.38 13.02 11.09
C PRO A 196 -31.79 14.21 11.89
N PRO A 197 -32.56 14.83 12.79
CA PRO A 197 -32.12 16.01 13.53
C PRO A 197 -31.17 15.69 14.71
N PRO A 198 -30.23 16.60 15.05
CA PRO A 198 -29.92 17.86 14.35
C PRO A 198 -29.00 17.64 13.14
N PRO A 199 -29.30 18.20 11.95
CA PRO A 199 -28.49 17.94 10.76
C PRO A 199 -27.36 18.96 10.60
N PRO A 200 -26.11 18.54 10.34
CA PRO A 200 -25.18 19.40 9.61
C PRO A 200 -25.70 19.58 8.16
N PRO A 201 -25.59 20.78 7.57
CA PRO A 201 -25.94 21.01 6.17
C PRO A 201 -25.05 20.15 5.25
N ARG A 202 -25.68 19.37 4.36
CA ARG A 202 -24.98 18.65 3.29
C ARG A 202 -24.91 19.57 2.09
N ASP A 203 -24.01 20.55 2.16
CA ASP A 203 -23.81 21.46 1.05
C ASP A 203 -23.35 20.66 -0.19
N PRO A 204 -23.87 20.99 -1.39
CA PRO A 204 -23.42 20.35 -2.60
C PRO A 204 -21.91 20.52 -2.73
N VAL A 205 -21.23 19.43 -3.06
CA VAL A 205 -19.79 19.45 -3.24
C VAL A 205 -19.49 20.12 -4.57
N ASP A 206 -18.73 21.20 -4.51
CA ASP A 206 -18.20 21.86 -5.70
C ASP A 206 -17.00 21.08 -6.24
N ILE A 207 -17.03 20.82 -7.55
CA ILE A 207 -16.01 20.05 -8.25
C ILE A 207 -14.70 20.81 -8.36
N GLU A 208 -14.74 22.13 -8.53
CA GLU A 208 -13.54 22.96 -8.68
C GLU A 208 -12.75 22.91 -7.38
N LYS A 209 -13.42 23.15 -6.26
CA LYS A 209 -12.88 22.98 -4.92
C LYS A 209 -12.29 21.59 -4.67
N VAL A 210 -12.94 20.51 -5.14
CA VAL A 210 -12.42 19.13 -4.99
C VAL A 210 -11.12 18.91 -5.78
N LEU A 211 -11.01 19.50 -6.97
CA LEU A 211 -9.83 19.38 -7.81
C LEU A 211 -8.65 20.23 -7.29
N GLU A 212 -8.94 21.32 -6.59
CA GLU A 212 -7.95 22.19 -5.93
C GLU A 212 -7.27 21.54 -4.71
N TYR A 213 -7.88 20.53 -4.09
CA TYR A 213 -7.27 19.84 -2.96
C TYR A 213 -5.93 19.23 -3.33
N ALA A 214 -4.89 19.61 -2.59
CA ALA A 214 -3.54 19.10 -2.69
C ALA A 214 -3.20 18.14 -1.54
N PHE A 215 -3.91 18.24 -0.41
CA PHE A 215 -3.73 17.38 0.75
C PHE A 215 -5.02 16.67 1.15
N LEU A 216 -4.88 15.48 1.73
CA LEU A 216 -6.00 14.71 2.28
C LEU A 216 -6.74 15.45 3.40
N ALA A 217 -6.04 16.32 4.13
CA ALA A 217 -6.62 17.11 5.21
C ALA A 217 -7.61 18.18 4.71
N ASP A 218 -7.52 18.59 3.45
CA ASP A 218 -8.36 19.63 2.86
C ASP A 218 -9.74 19.08 2.43
N PHE A 219 -9.86 17.74 2.33
CA PHE A 219 -11.11 17.11 1.91
C PHE A 219 -12.00 16.79 3.10
N ASP A 220 -12.69 17.81 3.64
CA ASP A 220 -13.58 17.70 4.80
C ASP A 220 -14.74 16.71 4.62
N LEU A 221 -15.08 16.35 3.38
CA LEU A 221 -16.10 15.34 3.07
C LEU A 221 -15.72 13.96 3.63
N LEU A 222 -14.41 13.68 3.77
CA LEU A 222 -13.85 12.48 4.43
C LEU A 222 -14.36 12.28 5.86
N ARG A 223 -14.80 13.35 6.53
CA ARG A 223 -15.35 13.24 7.88
C ARG A 223 -16.74 12.61 7.92
N HIS A 224 -17.46 12.61 6.79
CA HIS A 224 -18.88 12.26 6.71
C HIS A 224 -19.13 10.89 6.05
N SER A 225 -18.22 10.34 5.25
CA SER A 225 -18.39 9.01 4.63
C SER A 225 -18.34 7.85 5.56
N HIS A 226 -17.65 8.03 6.68
CA HIS A 226 -17.05 6.91 7.32
C HIS A 226 -18.14 5.91 7.70
N HIS A 227 -18.08 4.72 7.08
CA HIS A 227 -18.69 3.44 7.47
C HIS A 227 -18.28 3.05 8.90
N GLY A 228 -18.50 3.97 9.83
CA GLY A 228 -17.72 4.13 11.01
C GLY A 228 -16.23 3.88 10.81
N VAL A 229 -15.52 4.29 9.75
CA VAL A 229 -14.04 4.11 9.68
C VAL A 229 -13.35 4.71 10.90
N GLY A 230 -13.71 5.92 11.32
CA GLY A 230 -13.28 6.46 12.63
C GLY A 230 -13.80 5.66 13.84
N GLN A 231 -14.84 4.85 13.66
CA GLN A 231 -15.35 3.87 14.62
C GLN A 231 -14.71 2.47 14.44
N GLN A 232 -13.97 2.19 13.37
CA GLN A 232 -13.28 0.93 13.11
C GLN A 232 -12.10 0.87 14.05
N TYR A 233 -11.87 -0.32 14.56
CA TYR A 233 -10.94 -0.52 15.65
C TYR A 233 -9.55 0.01 15.30
N TRP A 234 -8.99 -0.29 14.13
CA TRP A 234 -7.64 0.18 13.74
C TRP A 234 -7.51 1.71 13.54
N ALA A 235 -8.61 2.44 13.32
CA ALA A 235 -8.56 3.89 13.09
C ALA A 235 -8.79 4.71 14.36
N ARG A 236 -9.44 4.13 15.38
CA ARG A 236 -9.64 4.79 16.69
C ARG A 236 -8.29 5.10 17.34
N PRO A 237 -8.04 6.34 17.81
CA PRO A 237 -6.74 6.72 18.38
C PRO A 237 -6.26 5.79 19.50
N ALA A 238 -7.17 5.37 20.39
CA ALA A 238 -6.87 4.44 21.49
C ALA A 238 -6.36 3.09 20.96
N TYR A 239 -7.08 2.46 20.04
CA TYR A 239 -6.68 1.18 19.45
C TYR A 239 -5.41 1.27 18.59
N ARG A 240 -5.25 2.37 17.83
CA ARG A 240 -4.01 2.62 17.07
C ARG A 240 -2.81 2.73 18.02
N SER A 241 -2.97 3.38 19.18
CA SER A 241 -1.92 3.47 20.18
C SER A 241 -1.55 2.09 20.76
N VAL A 242 -2.55 1.25 21.03
CA VAL A 242 -2.36 -0.14 21.53
C VAL A 242 -1.69 -1.00 20.47
N MET A 243 -2.14 -0.92 19.22
CA MET A 243 -1.57 -1.65 18.10
C MET A 243 -0.12 -1.25 17.84
N ASN A 244 0.18 0.05 17.89
CA ASN A 244 1.56 0.53 17.77
C ASN A 244 2.45 0.01 18.90
N ARG A 245 1.96 -0.02 20.14
CA ARG A 245 2.68 -0.64 21.28
C ARG A 245 2.89 -2.14 21.07
N TRP A 246 1.86 -2.84 20.60
CA TRP A 246 1.96 -4.27 20.32
C TRP A 246 3.02 -4.58 19.26
N PHE A 247 3.00 -3.87 18.14
CA PHE A 247 4.01 -4.01 17.10
C PHE A 247 5.40 -3.61 17.58
N ARG A 248 5.53 -2.57 18.40
CA ARG A 248 6.82 -2.21 19.02
C ARG A 248 7.35 -3.32 19.91
N LEU A 249 6.51 -3.99 20.69
CA LEU A 249 6.91 -5.15 21.48
C LEU A 249 7.37 -6.32 20.61
N GLU A 250 6.64 -6.65 19.54
CA GLU A 250 7.07 -7.70 18.62
C GLU A 250 8.41 -7.36 17.97
N ARG A 251 8.54 -6.15 17.44
CA ARG A 251 9.78 -5.66 16.83
C ARG A 251 10.94 -5.61 17.82
N ALA A 252 10.70 -5.25 19.08
CA ALA A 252 11.71 -5.28 20.12
C ALA A 252 12.20 -6.70 20.42
N ARG A 253 11.30 -7.71 20.43
CA ARG A 253 11.68 -9.12 20.59
C ARG A 253 12.53 -9.62 19.42
N GLU A 254 12.14 -9.28 18.20
CA GLU A 254 12.91 -9.59 17.00
C GLU A 254 14.28 -8.91 17.01
N GLU A 255 14.31 -7.63 17.40
CA GLU A 255 15.53 -6.84 17.47
C GLU A 255 16.52 -7.44 18.49
N ILE A 256 16.06 -7.91 19.66
CA ILE A 256 16.94 -8.59 20.63
C ILE A 256 17.58 -9.85 20.00
N LYS A 257 16.78 -10.68 19.32
CA LYS A 257 17.32 -11.88 18.65
C LYS A 257 18.36 -11.52 17.59
N ARG A 258 18.10 -10.47 16.78
CA ARG A 258 19.06 -9.98 15.78
C ARG A 258 20.33 -9.47 16.44
N LEU A 259 20.19 -8.64 17.48
CA LEU A 259 21.33 -8.04 18.18
C LEU A 259 22.16 -9.08 18.94
N ASP A 260 21.57 -10.15 19.47
CA ASP A 260 22.33 -11.25 20.08
C ASP A 260 23.29 -11.90 19.07
N ILE A 261 22.82 -12.11 17.83
CA ILE A 261 23.65 -12.63 16.73
C ILE A 261 24.72 -11.60 16.35
N GLU A 262 24.32 -10.35 16.19
CA GLU A 262 25.21 -9.27 15.74
C GLU A 262 26.31 -8.94 16.75
N ILE A 263 26.00 -8.91 18.04
CA ILE A 263 26.98 -8.78 19.13
C ILE A 263 27.96 -9.95 19.08
N ARG A 264 27.48 -11.19 18.92
CA ARG A 264 28.36 -12.35 18.84
C ARG A 264 29.26 -12.30 17.61
N ARG A 265 28.75 -11.89 16.45
CA ARG A 265 29.53 -11.68 15.22
C ARG A 265 30.59 -10.60 15.43
N PHE A 266 30.23 -9.49 16.04
CA PHE A 266 31.14 -8.39 16.31
C PHE A 266 32.27 -8.78 17.27
N VAL A 267 31.97 -9.51 18.35
CA VAL A 267 32.98 -10.06 19.28
C VAL A 267 33.92 -11.05 18.57
N THR A 268 33.37 -11.90 17.71
CA THR A 268 34.16 -12.86 16.92
C THR A 268 35.10 -12.14 15.96
N TRP A 269 34.59 -11.12 15.27
CA TRP A 269 35.37 -10.30 14.34
C TRP A 269 36.53 -9.58 15.03
N MET A 270 36.31 -8.97 16.20
CA MET A 270 37.40 -8.30 16.95
C MET A 270 38.52 -9.30 17.30
N ARG A 271 38.17 -10.49 17.80
CA ARG A 271 39.14 -11.56 18.07
C ARG A 271 39.93 -11.95 16.81
N ASP A 272 39.22 -12.20 15.71
CA ASP A 272 39.82 -12.70 14.47
C ASP A 272 40.69 -11.66 13.79
N GLU A 273 40.27 -10.39 13.80
CA GLU A 273 41.06 -9.25 13.35
C GLU A 273 42.35 -9.13 14.18
N GLY A 274 42.25 -9.19 15.52
CA GLY A 274 43.41 -9.17 16.40
C GLY A 274 44.39 -10.32 16.15
N ALA A 275 43.88 -11.54 15.98
CA ALA A 275 44.69 -12.71 15.66
C ALA A 275 45.36 -12.60 14.28
N PHE A 276 44.64 -12.09 13.28
CA PHE A 276 45.15 -11.86 11.93
C PHE A 276 46.30 -10.86 11.94
N LEU A 277 46.12 -9.70 12.58
CA LEU A 277 47.13 -8.65 12.65
C LEU A 277 48.40 -9.16 13.35
N ARG A 278 48.27 -9.87 14.48
CA ARG A 278 49.42 -10.48 15.18
C ARG A 278 50.16 -11.50 14.32
N LYS A 279 49.41 -12.33 13.58
CA LYS A 279 50.00 -13.35 12.67
C LYS A 279 50.75 -12.71 11.51
N ARG A 280 50.23 -11.62 10.94
CA ARG A 280 50.87 -10.85 9.86
C ARG A 280 52.12 -10.13 10.36
N GLU A 281 52.03 -9.45 11.51
CA GLU A 281 53.17 -8.79 12.16
C GLU A 281 54.31 -9.78 12.42
N ALA A 282 54.01 -10.94 13.01
CA ALA A 282 55.00 -11.99 13.25
C ALA A 282 55.59 -12.61 11.97
N ALA A 283 54.86 -12.55 10.84
CA ALA A 283 55.36 -13.05 9.56
C ALA A 283 56.29 -12.05 8.87
N LEU A 284 56.01 -10.75 8.99
CA LEU A 284 56.87 -9.69 8.45
C LEU A 284 58.19 -9.61 9.24
N ARG A 285 58.14 -9.77 10.58
CA ARG A 285 59.34 -9.77 11.44
C ARG A 285 60.27 -10.97 11.25
N ARG A 286 59.81 -12.04 10.58
CA ARG A 286 60.69 -13.17 10.22
C ARG A 286 61.52 -12.76 9.00
N SER A 287 62.85 -12.78 9.15
CA SER A 287 63.83 -12.45 8.10
C SER A 287 64.25 -13.67 7.26
N GLU A 288 63.64 -14.83 7.48
CA GLU A 288 64.04 -16.07 6.81
C GLU A 288 63.79 -16.00 5.29
N GLY A 289 64.87 -16.10 4.51
CA GLY A 289 64.81 -16.25 3.04
C GLY A 289 64.60 -14.96 2.23
N LYS A 290 64.85 -13.77 2.80
CA LYS A 290 64.61 -12.47 2.14
C LYS A 290 65.92 -11.73 1.81
N THR A 291 65.91 -10.92 0.75
CA THR A 291 67.00 -9.97 0.43
C THR A 291 67.05 -8.83 1.46
N GLU A 292 68.20 -8.19 1.67
CA GLU A 292 68.36 -7.06 2.61
C GLU A 292 67.33 -5.95 2.40
N GLU A 293 67.12 -5.50 1.15
CA GLU A 293 66.11 -4.49 0.80
C GLU A 293 64.67 -4.93 1.15
N GLN A 294 64.37 -6.23 1.00
CA GLN A 294 63.05 -6.78 1.34
C GLN A 294 62.87 -6.90 2.85
N ALA A 295 63.95 -7.19 3.59
CA ALA A 295 63.92 -7.26 5.04
C ALA A 295 63.74 -5.87 5.68
N GLU A 296 64.34 -4.83 5.11
CA GLU A 296 64.12 -3.44 5.53
C GLU A 296 62.68 -2.99 5.28
N ALA A 297 62.14 -3.22 4.07
CA ALA A 297 60.76 -2.88 3.74
C ALA A 297 59.73 -3.64 4.62
N ASP A 298 59.97 -4.92 4.89
CA ASP A 298 59.11 -5.72 5.78
C ASP A 298 59.20 -5.27 7.24
N HIS A 299 60.36 -4.77 7.68
CA HIS A 299 60.53 -4.20 9.01
C HIS A 299 59.71 -2.92 9.18
N GLU A 300 59.78 -2.01 8.21
CA GLU A 300 58.98 -0.78 8.21
C GLU A 300 57.47 -1.08 8.20
N LEU A 301 57.04 -2.02 7.35
CA LEU A 301 55.64 -2.45 7.30
C LEU A 301 55.19 -3.11 8.61
N ALA A 302 56.07 -3.87 9.27
CA ALA A 302 55.77 -4.47 10.58
C ALA A 302 55.56 -3.41 11.67
N VAL A 303 56.33 -2.32 11.66
CA VAL A 303 56.17 -1.19 12.60
C VAL A 303 54.83 -0.48 12.36
N LEU A 304 54.50 -0.17 11.10
CA LEU A 304 53.21 0.45 10.75
C LEU A 304 52.02 -0.44 11.14
N LEU A 305 52.15 -1.76 10.93
CA LEU A 305 51.13 -2.73 11.31
C LEU A 305 50.97 -2.85 12.83
N GLU A 306 52.06 -2.74 13.59
CA GLU A 306 52.03 -2.69 15.06
C GLU A 306 51.26 -1.45 15.54
N GLU A 307 51.56 -0.26 15.00
CA GLU A 307 50.84 0.96 15.35
C GLU A 307 49.34 0.88 15.02
N TYR A 308 49.00 0.29 13.87
CA TYR A 308 47.61 0.02 13.49
C TYR A 308 46.95 -0.96 14.47
N ARG A 309 47.60 -2.10 14.77
CA ARG A 309 47.11 -3.11 15.73
C ARG A 309 46.86 -2.48 17.10
N MET A 310 47.79 -1.67 17.60
CA MET A 310 47.64 -0.99 18.90
C MET A 310 46.45 -0.02 18.93
N ARG A 311 46.14 0.65 17.80
CA ARG A 311 44.92 1.46 17.66
C ARG A 311 43.66 0.59 17.69
N ARG A 312 43.66 -0.54 16.99
CA ARG A 312 42.53 -1.50 16.95
C ARG A 312 42.28 -2.14 18.32
N GLU A 313 43.33 -2.49 19.07
CA GLU A 313 43.19 -3.07 20.42
C GLU A 313 42.54 -2.08 21.41
N ARG A 314 42.88 -0.78 21.34
CA ARG A 314 42.18 0.24 22.16
C ARG A 314 40.70 0.36 21.80
N PHE A 315 40.37 0.25 20.52
CA PHE A 315 38.99 0.22 20.05
C PHE A 315 38.26 -1.02 20.58
N GLU A 316 38.86 -2.20 20.46
CA GLU A 316 38.31 -3.47 20.97
C GLU A 316 38.05 -3.39 22.48
N GLN A 317 39.04 -2.97 23.27
CA GLN A 317 38.91 -2.81 24.72
C GLN A 317 37.74 -1.90 25.09
N SER A 318 37.62 -0.75 24.42
CA SER A 318 36.53 0.21 24.66
C SER A 318 35.16 -0.38 24.35
N HIS A 319 35.05 -1.20 23.29
CA HIS A 319 33.79 -1.83 22.90
C HIS A 319 33.43 -3.01 23.81
N MET A 320 34.41 -3.83 24.18
CA MET A 320 34.23 -4.92 25.14
C MET A 320 33.79 -4.39 26.51
N MET A 321 34.39 -3.30 27.00
CA MET A 321 33.97 -2.66 28.25
C MET A 321 32.49 -2.22 28.21
N ARG A 322 32.02 -1.70 27.07
CA ARG A 322 30.61 -1.32 26.90
C ARG A 322 29.67 -2.53 26.85
N LEU A 323 30.07 -3.61 26.19
CA LEU A 323 29.30 -4.85 26.16
C LEU A 323 29.21 -5.50 27.55
N TRP A 324 30.31 -5.47 28.31
CA TRP A 324 30.31 -5.92 29.71
C TRP A 324 29.44 -5.03 30.60
N ALA A 325 29.47 -3.71 30.41
CA ALA A 325 28.61 -2.78 31.13
C ALA A 325 27.12 -3.04 30.84
N LEU A 326 26.76 -3.30 29.57
CA LEU A 326 25.41 -3.69 29.16
C LEU A 326 24.97 -4.96 29.87
N LYS A 327 25.78 -6.02 29.82
CA LYS A 327 25.48 -7.31 30.45
C LYS A 327 25.37 -7.18 31.97
N ARG A 328 26.24 -6.38 32.60
CA ARG A 328 26.20 -6.11 34.04
C ARG A 328 24.93 -5.37 34.45
N LYS A 329 24.48 -4.42 33.64
CA LYS A 329 23.30 -3.59 33.92
C LYS A 329 21.99 -4.39 33.82
N TRP A 330 21.88 -5.26 32.84
CA TRP A 330 20.63 -5.97 32.54
C TRP A 330 20.62 -7.44 32.99
N GLY A 331 21.75 -7.97 33.47
CA GLY A 331 21.85 -9.32 34.04
C GLY A 331 21.32 -10.40 33.08
N ASP A 332 20.46 -11.27 33.62
CA ASP A 332 19.85 -12.40 32.88
C ASP A 332 18.94 -11.96 31.72
N ARG A 333 18.55 -10.68 31.67
CA ARG A 333 17.77 -10.11 30.57
C ARG A 333 18.62 -9.83 29.33
N CYS A 334 19.94 -9.75 29.47
CA CYS A 334 20.87 -9.66 28.35
C CYS A 334 21.34 -11.05 27.96
N THR A 335 20.68 -11.62 26.95
CA THR A 335 20.96 -12.95 26.40
C THR A 335 22.18 -12.97 25.48
N ALA A 336 22.72 -11.80 25.13
CA ALA A 336 23.86 -11.68 24.25
C ALA A 336 25.08 -12.44 24.78
N SER A 337 25.63 -13.30 23.92
CA SER A 337 26.87 -14.02 24.21
C SER A 337 28.08 -13.15 23.90
N LEU A 338 28.91 -12.93 24.92
CA LEU A 338 30.20 -12.24 24.79
C LEU A 338 31.36 -13.21 24.55
N THR A 339 31.07 -14.50 24.39
CA THR A 339 32.09 -15.47 24.00
C THR A 339 32.23 -15.47 22.48
N PRO A 340 33.45 -15.30 21.92
CA PRO A 340 33.68 -15.40 20.50
C PRO A 340 33.14 -16.72 19.92
N GLY A 341 32.51 -16.63 18.75
CA GLY A 341 32.05 -17.79 18.00
C GLY A 341 33.17 -18.46 17.20
N VAL A 342 32.80 -19.53 16.50
CA VAL A 342 33.65 -20.15 15.47
C VAL A 342 33.12 -19.66 14.11
N PRO A 343 33.95 -19.02 13.27
CA PRO A 343 33.52 -18.60 11.95
C PRO A 343 33.24 -19.83 11.08
N LEU A 344 32.12 -19.81 10.35
CA LEU A 344 31.72 -20.89 9.44
C LEU A 344 32.67 -21.02 8.23
N VAL A 345 33.41 -19.97 7.92
CA VAL A 345 34.44 -19.93 6.88
C VAL A 345 35.76 -19.52 7.53
N PRO A 346 36.83 -20.31 7.42
CA PRO A 346 38.15 -19.88 7.89
C PRO A 346 38.56 -18.61 7.14
N VAL A 347 38.88 -17.54 7.85
CA VAL A 347 39.47 -16.34 7.23
C VAL A 347 40.88 -16.70 6.75
N SER A 348 40.96 -17.18 5.51
CA SER A 348 42.19 -17.39 4.77
C SER A 348 42.14 -16.54 3.50
N GLY A 349 42.35 -15.23 3.65
CA GLY A 349 42.35 -14.28 2.53
C GLY A 349 41.95 -12.89 3.00
N PRO A 350 42.37 -11.81 2.29
CA PRO A 350 42.08 -10.46 2.71
C PRO A 350 40.57 -10.28 2.79
N ALA A 351 40.12 -9.55 3.81
CA ALA A 351 38.79 -8.98 3.80
C ALA A 351 38.58 -8.34 2.42
N ALA A 352 37.51 -8.74 1.74
CA ALA A 352 36.95 -7.95 0.67
C ALA A 352 36.92 -6.50 1.16
N GLY A 353 37.63 -5.63 0.45
CA GLY A 353 37.45 -4.21 0.61
C GLY A 353 35.97 -3.94 0.40
N GLY A 354 35.28 -3.63 1.49
CA GLY A 354 34.15 -2.73 1.37
C GLY A 354 34.75 -1.42 0.92
N GLU A 355 34.65 -1.14 -0.37
CA GLU A 355 34.60 0.23 -0.88
C GLU A 355 33.48 0.93 -0.08
N GLY A 356 33.89 1.52 1.04
CA GLY A 356 33.15 2.60 1.67
C GLY A 356 33.38 3.79 0.78
N ASP A 357 32.53 3.87 -0.24
CA ASP A 357 32.28 5.05 -1.04
C ASP A 357 32.03 6.22 -0.09
N MET A 358 33.08 7.00 0.16
CA MET A 358 32.94 8.38 0.62
C MET A 358 32.89 9.21 -0.66
N ASP A 359 31.70 9.31 -1.25
CA ASP A 359 31.41 10.34 -2.24
C ASP A 359 31.61 11.70 -1.58
N VAL A 360 32.76 12.31 -1.89
CA VAL A 360 32.97 13.74 -1.84
C VAL A 360 32.57 14.26 -3.22
N ASP A 361 31.29 14.61 -3.38
CA ASP A 361 30.82 15.30 -4.59
C ASP A 361 31.26 16.77 -4.56
N GLU A 362 32.46 17.03 -5.07
CA GLU A 362 32.87 18.32 -5.61
C GLU A 362 33.48 18.06 -6.99
N GLU A 363 32.66 18.11 -8.05
CA GLU A 363 33.00 18.77 -9.33
C GLU A 363 31.84 18.71 -10.34
N THR A 364 31.41 19.91 -10.73
CA THR A 364 30.54 20.25 -11.87
C THR A 364 30.95 19.55 -13.18
N PRO A 365 30.03 18.86 -13.89
CA PRO A 365 30.30 18.42 -15.25
C PRO A 365 30.13 19.54 -16.28
N ARG A 366 31.23 19.78 -16.99
CA ARG A 366 31.40 20.63 -18.17
C ARG A 366 30.66 20.02 -19.37
N GLU A 367 29.85 20.82 -20.07
CA GLU A 367 29.18 20.43 -21.31
C GLU A 367 30.16 20.10 -22.45
N PRO A 368 29.85 19.12 -23.33
CA PRO A 368 30.45 19.03 -24.65
C PRO A 368 29.63 19.84 -25.66
N GLY A 369 30.26 20.86 -26.21
CA GLY A 369 29.70 21.70 -27.27
C GLY A 369 29.51 20.96 -28.59
N LEU A 370 28.43 21.30 -29.29
CA LEU A 370 28.27 21.11 -30.72
C LEU A 370 27.89 22.47 -31.32
N ALA A 371 28.82 23.03 -32.07
CA ALA A 371 28.60 24.19 -32.92
C ALA A 371 28.04 23.75 -34.27
N GLY A 372 27.05 24.48 -34.77
CA GLY A 372 26.53 24.35 -36.14
C GLY A 372 25.12 24.90 -36.27
N ALA A 373 25.03 26.22 -36.45
CA ALA A 373 23.80 26.97 -36.65
C ALA A 373 23.15 26.69 -38.02
N GLU A 374 21.81 26.77 -38.08
CA GLU A 374 21.12 27.59 -39.08
C GLU A 374 19.66 27.85 -38.67
N GLU A 375 19.21 29.07 -38.98
CA GLU A 375 17.97 29.73 -38.59
C GLU A 375 16.75 29.19 -39.35
N GLY A 376 15.56 29.34 -38.74
CA GLY A 376 14.29 29.09 -39.42
C GLY A 376 13.09 29.41 -38.54
N GLU A 377 12.58 30.64 -38.65
CA GLU A 377 11.28 31.08 -38.15
C GLU A 377 10.14 30.17 -38.63
N GLY A 378 9.09 29.98 -37.81
CA GLY A 378 7.80 29.54 -38.35
C GLY A 378 6.86 28.79 -37.40
N LYS A 379 5.97 29.56 -36.75
CA LYS A 379 4.52 29.34 -36.67
C LYS A 379 3.96 28.13 -35.89
N ALA A 380 3.12 28.46 -34.90
CA ALA A 380 2.18 27.55 -34.24
C ALA A 380 1.17 26.94 -35.23
N PRO A 381 0.62 25.77 -34.90
CA PRO A 381 -0.74 25.44 -35.26
C PRO A 381 -1.59 25.21 -34.00
N ASP A 382 -2.62 26.04 -33.87
CA ASP A 382 -3.91 25.59 -33.36
C ASP A 382 -4.43 24.51 -34.32
N ASP A 383 -5.02 23.44 -33.79
CA ASP A 383 -6.29 22.92 -34.27
C ASP A 383 -6.77 21.77 -33.36
N ASP A 384 -8.00 21.96 -32.90
CA ASP A 384 -8.89 20.93 -32.36
C ASP A 384 -9.12 19.83 -33.40
N ASP A 385 -9.06 18.56 -32.99
CA ASP A 385 -9.91 17.54 -33.62
C ASP A 385 -10.22 16.40 -32.63
N ASP A 386 -11.51 16.32 -32.28
CA ASP A 386 -12.17 15.19 -31.65
C ASP A 386 -12.27 14.05 -32.67
N SER A 387 -11.71 12.88 -32.37
CA SER A 387 -12.26 11.65 -32.92
C SER A 387 -12.07 10.45 -31.99
N ASP A 388 -13.20 9.75 -31.84
CA ASP A 388 -13.38 8.51 -31.10
C ASP A 388 -12.43 7.39 -31.56
N ALA A 389 -11.85 6.67 -30.60
CA ALA A 389 -11.38 5.30 -30.82
C ALA A 389 -11.67 4.47 -29.58
N GLU A 390 -12.71 3.64 -29.68
CA GLU A 390 -12.92 2.50 -28.80
C GLU A 390 -11.82 1.45 -28.97
N GLY A 391 -11.49 0.79 -27.85
CA GLY A 391 -11.12 -0.63 -27.81
C GLY A 391 -9.64 -0.96 -27.92
N ASP A 392 -8.99 -1.17 -26.77
CA ASP A 392 -7.92 -2.18 -26.67
C ASP A 392 -7.80 -2.72 -25.23
N ASP A 393 -8.86 -3.38 -24.75
CA ASP A 393 -8.93 -4.01 -23.41
C ASP A 393 -8.07 -5.30 -23.29
N ALA A 394 -7.27 -5.66 -24.30
CA ALA A 394 -6.45 -6.87 -24.27
C ALA A 394 -5.07 -6.68 -23.61
N HIS A 395 -4.64 -5.42 -23.38
CA HIS A 395 -3.32 -5.13 -22.81
C HIS A 395 -3.30 -5.04 -21.28
N ASP A 396 -4.46 -4.88 -20.64
CA ASP A 396 -4.59 -4.70 -19.18
C ASP A 396 -4.47 -6.03 -18.40
N GLU A 397 -4.76 -7.17 -19.03
CA GLU A 397 -4.68 -8.47 -18.37
C GLU A 397 -3.22 -8.94 -18.20
N GLN A 398 -2.35 -8.67 -19.18
CA GLN A 398 -0.91 -8.98 -19.10
C GLN A 398 -0.17 -8.11 -18.06
N VAL A 399 -0.59 -6.86 -17.87
CA VAL A 399 0.03 -5.96 -16.88
C VAL A 399 -0.40 -6.35 -15.46
N SER A 400 -1.67 -6.77 -15.28
CA SER A 400 -2.17 -7.30 -14.01
C SER A 400 -1.50 -8.64 -13.65
N GLU A 401 -1.29 -9.54 -14.62
CA GLU A 401 -0.58 -10.80 -14.41
C GLU A 401 0.92 -10.58 -14.13
N MET A 402 1.55 -9.59 -14.75
CA MET A 402 2.93 -9.20 -14.46
C MET A 402 3.08 -8.58 -13.05
N LEU A 403 2.09 -7.79 -12.61
CA LEU A 403 2.01 -7.26 -11.24
C LEU A 403 1.73 -8.36 -10.20
N PHE A 404 0.97 -9.40 -10.55
CA PHE A 404 0.75 -10.56 -9.70
C PHE A 404 2.01 -11.43 -9.58
N ARG A 405 2.77 -11.62 -10.67
CA ARG A 405 4.06 -12.34 -10.65
C ARG A 405 5.15 -11.57 -9.89
N LEU A 406 5.14 -10.24 -9.93
CA LEU A 406 6.07 -9.40 -9.15
C LEU A 406 5.74 -9.35 -7.65
N THR A 407 4.49 -9.61 -7.27
CA THR A 407 4.06 -9.68 -5.86
C THR A 407 4.09 -11.10 -5.28
N GLY A 408 4.04 -12.13 -6.13
CA GLY A 408 4.16 -13.55 -5.75
C GLY A 408 5.59 -14.07 -5.52
N LEU A 409 6.64 -13.28 -5.79
CA LEU A 409 8.03 -13.66 -5.51
C LEU A 409 8.45 -13.47 -4.04
N GLY A 410 7.50 -13.19 -3.15
CA GLY A 410 7.73 -12.95 -1.72
C GLY A 410 7.14 -13.99 -0.77
N ILE A 411 6.52 -15.06 -1.27
CA ILE A 411 5.92 -16.11 -0.43
C ILE A 411 6.35 -17.48 -1.00
N ASP A 412 6.78 -18.35 -0.09
CA ASP A 412 7.21 -19.75 -0.26
C ASP A 412 8.71 -20.04 -0.54
N ALA A 413 9.50 -20.00 0.53
CA ALA A 413 10.74 -20.77 0.66
C ALA A 413 10.75 -21.66 1.94
N GLU A 414 9.58 -22.14 2.39
CA GLU A 414 9.48 -23.17 3.45
C GLU A 414 8.65 -24.41 3.11
N GLU A 415 8.03 -24.50 1.92
CA GLU A 415 7.38 -25.74 1.45
C GLU A 415 8.04 -26.33 0.21
N ARG A 416 9.27 -26.82 0.35
CA ARG A 416 9.77 -27.95 -0.47
C ARG A 416 10.59 -28.89 0.41
N GLY A 417 9.88 -29.74 1.13
CA GLY A 417 10.44 -31.01 1.53
C GLY A 417 10.57 -31.89 0.30
N GLU A 418 11.76 -31.98 -0.27
CA GLU A 418 12.13 -33.08 -1.18
C GLU A 418 13.47 -33.68 -0.76
N SER A 419 13.34 -34.82 -0.08
CA SER A 419 14.16 -36.02 -0.17
C SER A 419 15.34 -35.96 -1.14
N ILE A 420 16.55 -35.97 -0.58
CA ILE A 420 17.77 -36.39 -1.29
C ILE A 420 17.74 -37.91 -1.39
N ALA A 421 17.57 -38.43 -2.60
CA ALA A 421 17.87 -39.81 -2.96
C ALA A 421 18.50 -39.84 -4.37
N GLU A 422 19.84 -39.86 -4.39
CA GLU A 422 20.76 -40.72 -5.16
C GLU A 422 22.14 -40.05 -5.30
#